data_AF-A0A1E3BSU9-F1
#
_entry.id   AF-A0A1E3BSU9-F1
#
_cell.length_a   1.000
_cell.length_b   1.000
_cell.length_c   1.000
_cell.angle_alpha   90.00
_cell.angle_beta   90.00
_cell.angle_gamma   90.00
#
_symmetry.space_group_name_H-M   'P 1'
#
loop_
_entity.id
_entity.type
_entity.pdbx_description
1 polymer ?
#
loop_
_entity_poly.entity_id
_entity_poly.type
_entity_poly.pdbx_seq_one_letter_code
_entity_poly.pdbx_strand_id
1 'polypeptide(L)'
;MVADLFVALLGLSTPLVSAVAPGLELTCSLNRATQGISISSDGRKFLSQRYSTSDPPQAVELLNDNSTRLYPNVAWNSYNSSNPNSNPRRTFVSIDGARIGPDGRYWLVDGGSQGVNGSSKLVGVNLTTDAVDKLYYLDSIIASSSSIDDVRFNAAGDVAYLSDTAGALLVLNMTTGKNILDNDYLLVGDIFATAWAGLDFSGFETGDSVAVFGSSPVGLLAALCHTPRGIRSILDYEPKGVKRSIDCIGYEAVNADLKHEQNIVINSMVSVTAQGGGIGLIGWFTAPGSSSGTPRGSTMSPTIEFPISDFFDKGLSMRSGAVDVLPSAPGAG
;
A
#
# COMPACT_ATOMS: atom_id res chain seq x y z
N MET A 1 -65.32 29.27 -21.32
CA MET A 1 -65.01 27.98 -20.67
C MET A 1 -63.98 27.29 -21.54
N VAL A 2 -62.70 27.55 -21.27
CA VAL A 2 -61.54 26.88 -21.87
C VAL A 2 -60.55 26.72 -20.73
N ALA A 3 -60.22 25.48 -20.41
CA ALA A 3 -59.29 25.11 -19.37
C ALA A 3 -57.91 25.00 -20.03
N ASP A 4 -56.90 25.65 -19.45
CA ASP A 4 -55.50 25.35 -19.77
C ASP A 4 -54.67 25.26 -18.48
N LEU A 5 -54.45 23.99 -18.15
CA LEU A 5 -53.35 23.33 -17.46
C LEU A 5 -52.19 24.23 -16.93
N PHE A 6 -52.20 24.46 -15.62
CA PHE A 6 -50.98 24.82 -14.87
C PHE A 6 -50.14 23.56 -14.61
N VAL A 7 -49.03 23.41 -15.32
CA VAL A 7 -47.98 22.44 -14.95
C VAL A 7 -47.16 23.06 -13.82
N ALA A 8 -47.46 22.64 -12.59
CA ALA A 8 -46.58 22.88 -11.45
C ALA A 8 -45.33 22.00 -11.61
N LEU A 9 -44.20 22.63 -11.96
CA LEU A 9 -42.90 21.99 -11.88
C LEU A 9 -42.54 21.85 -10.39
N LEU A 10 -43.01 20.77 -9.76
CA LEU A 10 -42.45 20.30 -8.49
C LEU A 10 -41.01 19.91 -8.78
N GLY A 11 -40.08 20.81 -8.47
CA GLY A 11 -38.65 20.55 -8.43
C GLY A 11 -38.36 19.48 -7.39
N LEU A 12 -38.49 18.21 -7.79
CA LEU A 12 -37.83 17.10 -7.14
C LEU A 12 -36.33 17.34 -7.33
N SER A 13 -35.71 17.93 -6.31
CA SER A 13 -34.28 17.81 -6.09
C SER A 13 -34.00 16.35 -5.74
N THR A 14 -33.96 15.48 -6.75
CA THR A 14 -33.29 14.20 -6.60
C THR A 14 -31.81 14.51 -6.33
N PRO A 15 -31.25 14.18 -5.17
CA PRO A 15 -29.81 14.25 -5.03
C PRO A 15 -29.24 13.28 -6.07
N LEU A 16 -28.22 13.73 -6.79
CA LEU A 16 -27.35 12.91 -7.62
C LEU A 16 -26.66 11.86 -6.74
N VAL A 17 -27.37 10.81 -6.36
CA VAL A 17 -26.81 9.63 -5.71
C VAL A 17 -27.43 8.44 -6.42
N SER A 18 -26.82 8.08 -7.54
CA SER A 18 -27.08 6.80 -8.21
C SER A 18 -25.76 6.13 -8.50
N ALA A 19 -25.74 4.82 -8.29
CA ALA A 19 -24.65 3.87 -8.44
C ALA A 19 -23.54 3.94 -7.37
N VAL A 20 -23.88 3.67 -6.11
CA VAL A 20 -22.93 3.01 -5.22
C VAL A 20 -23.13 1.50 -5.41
N ALA A 21 -22.06 0.74 -5.64
CA ALA A 21 -22.14 -0.71 -5.87
C ALA A 21 -22.93 -1.41 -4.74
N PRO A 22 -23.62 -2.54 -5.02
CA PRO A 22 -24.34 -3.29 -3.99
C PRO A 22 -23.45 -3.56 -2.76
N GLY A 23 -23.90 -3.15 -1.58
CA GLY A 23 -23.18 -3.34 -0.31
C GLY A 23 -22.40 -2.11 0.20
N LEU A 24 -22.39 -1.00 -0.51
CA LEU A 24 -21.79 0.25 -0.04
C LEU A 24 -22.84 1.18 0.59
N GLU A 25 -22.54 1.67 1.79
CA GLU A 25 -23.38 2.62 2.54
C GLU A 25 -22.71 4.00 2.60
N LEU A 26 -23.45 5.06 2.30
CA LEU A 26 -22.98 6.43 2.45
C LEU A 26 -22.82 6.75 3.95
N THR A 27 -21.58 6.76 4.44
CA THR A 27 -21.28 7.09 5.85
C THR A 27 -21.18 8.60 6.09
N CYS A 28 -20.53 9.34 5.17
CA CYS A 28 -20.50 10.79 5.21
C CYS A 28 -20.29 11.36 3.80
N SER A 29 -20.73 12.60 3.58
CA SER A 29 -20.45 13.37 2.35
C SER A 29 -19.63 14.59 2.72
N LEU A 30 -18.57 14.86 1.96
CA LEU A 30 -17.64 15.95 2.19
C LEU A 30 -17.59 16.85 0.96
N ASN A 31 -17.54 18.17 1.19
CA ASN A 31 -17.38 19.13 0.10
C ASN A 31 -15.96 19.14 -0.48
N ARG A 32 -14.98 18.60 0.25
CA ARG A 32 -13.59 18.49 -0.19
C ARG A 32 -13.18 17.04 -0.32
N ALA A 33 -12.45 16.76 -1.39
CA ALA A 33 -11.82 15.47 -1.60
C ALA A 33 -10.84 15.16 -0.46
N THR A 34 -10.85 13.92 -0.02
CA THR A 34 -9.94 13.40 0.99
C THR A 34 -9.06 12.31 0.38
N GLN A 35 -7.79 12.29 0.75
CA GLN A 35 -6.83 11.28 0.30
C GLN A 35 -6.82 10.05 1.20
N GLY A 36 -7.08 10.25 2.49
CA GLY A 36 -7.09 9.16 3.45
C GLY A 36 -7.89 9.49 4.69
N ILE A 37 -8.39 8.43 5.32
CA ILE A 37 -9.02 8.46 6.63
C ILE A 37 -8.16 7.67 7.62
N SER A 38 -7.93 8.25 8.78
CA SER A 38 -7.27 7.61 9.92
C SER A 38 -8.22 7.54 11.09
N ILE A 39 -8.34 6.37 11.71
CA ILE A 39 -9.23 6.16 12.85
C ILE A 39 -8.38 5.73 14.04
N SER A 40 -8.43 6.50 15.13
CA SER A 40 -7.76 6.17 16.38
C SER A 40 -8.48 5.06 17.14
N SER A 41 -7.81 4.47 18.12
CA SER A 41 -8.35 3.38 18.94
C SER A 41 -9.57 3.80 19.77
N ASP A 42 -9.74 5.09 20.05
CA ASP A 42 -10.91 5.68 20.71
C ASP A 42 -12.00 6.15 19.72
N GLY A 43 -11.81 5.91 18.42
CA GLY A 43 -12.81 6.14 17.38
C GLY A 43 -12.82 7.54 16.77
N ARG A 44 -11.89 8.44 17.14
CA ARG A 44 -11.72 9.73 16.46
C ARG A 44 -11.28 9.49 15.01
N LYS A 45 -11.80 10.31 14.09
CA LYS A 45 -11.58 10.15 12.65
C LYS A 45 -10.87 11.39 12.10
N PHE A 46 -9.77 11.19 11.40
CA PHE A 46 -8.97 12.26 10.83
C PHE A 46 -8.89 12.10 9.32
N LEU A 47 -8.97 13.22 8.60
CA LEU A 47 -8.97 13.27 7.15
C LEU A 47 -7.84 14.19 6.68
N SER A 48 -7.09 13.73 5.67
CA SER A 48 -6.18 14.57 4.90
C SER A 48 -6.90 15.07 3.64
N GLN A 49 -6.84 16.38 3.41
CA GLN A 49 -7.53 17.05 2.30
C GLN A 49 -6.55 17.96 1.56
N ARG A 50 -5.75 17.37 0.67
CA ARG A 50 -4.76 18.10 -0.13
C ARG A 50 -5.25 18.49 -1.52
N TYR A 51 -6.17 17.75 -2.13
CA TYR A 51 -6.65 18.07 -3.48
C TYR A 51 -7.79 19.10 -3.44
N SER A 52 -7.44 20.35 -3.71
CA SER A 52 -8.38 21.43 -4.06
C SER A 52 -7.79 22.28 -5.18
N THR A 53 -8.64 22.76 -6.08
CA THR A 53 -8.24 23.68 -7.15
C THR A 53 -8.13 25.13 -6.66
N SER A 54 -8.73 25.45 -5.51
CA SER A 54 -8.84 26.81 -4.99
C SER A 54 -8.31 27.00 -3.57
N ASP A 55 -8.07 25.91 -2.83
CA ASP A 55 -7.82 25.98 -1.40
C ASP A 55 -6.51 25.32 -0.97
N PRO A 56 -5.89 25.78 0.14
CA PRO A 56 -4.70 25.15 0.68
C PRO A 56 -5.00 23.74 1.24
N PRO A 57 -3.97 22.88 1.32
CA PRO A 57 -4.09 21.58 1.95
C PRO A 57 -4.38 21.72 3.44
N GLN A 58 -5.20 20.82 3.96
CA GLN A 58 -5.55 20.79 5.38
C GLN A 58 -5.69 19.37 5.91
N ALA A 59 -5.41 19.22 7.20
CA ALA A 59 -5.82 18.08 8.01
C ALA A 59 -7.00 18.51 8.88
N VAL A 60 -8.00 17.64 8.96
CA VAL A 60 -9.19 17.87 9.76
C VAL A 60 -9.54 16.65 10.59
N GLU A 61 -10.20 16.88 11.71
CA GLU A 61 -10.94 15.85 12.42
C GLU A 61 -12.40 15.89 11.98
N LEU A 62 -12.95 14.72 11.65
CA LEU A 62 -14.37 14.50 11.35
C LEU A 62 -15.11 14.21 12.66
N LEU A 63 -16.03 15.10 13.00
CA LEU A 63 -16.83 15.04 14.22
C LEU A 63 -18.09 14.17 14.03
N ASN A 64 -18.73 13.82 15.14
CA ASN A 64 -19.89 12.91 15.14
C ASN A 64 -21.13 13.48 14.41
N ASP A 65 -21.21 14.80 14.26
CA ASP A 65 -22.24 15.49 13.49
C ASP A 65 -21.89 15.64 12.00
N ASN A 66 -20.85 14.94 11.54
CA ASN A 66 -20.25 15.03 10.21
C ASN A 66 -19.65 16.39 9.85
N SER A 67 -19.53 17.32 10.79
CA SER A 67 -18.75 18.54 10.59
C SER A 67 -17.25 18.25 10.71
N THR A 68 -16.43 19.15 10.18
CA THR A 68 -14.96 19.05 10.26
C THR A 68 -14.37 20.21 11.04
N ARG A 69 -13.32 19.93 11.81
CA ARG A 69 -12.49 20.96 12.47
C ARG A 69 -11.04 20.83 12.03
N LEU A 70 -10.35 21.95 11.82
CA LEU A 70 -8.91 21.96 11.50
C LEU A 70 -8.11 21.28 12.62
N TYR A 71 -7.24 20.35 12.23
CA TYR A 71 -6.48 19.51 13.15
C TYR A 71 -4.98 19.52 12.79
N PRO A 72 -4.05 19.60 13.76
CA PRO A 72 -4.28 19.77 15.20
C PRO A 72 -4.87 21.12 15.58
N ASN A 73 -4.64 22.15 14.76
CA ASN A 73 -5.16 23.48 14.98
C ASN A 73 -5.06 24.33 13.70
N VAL A 74 -5.57 25.56 13.77
CA VAL A 74 -5.52 26.54 12.67
C VAL A 74 -4.08 26.87 12.27
N ALA A 75 -3.15 26.98 13.23
CA ALA A 75 -1.77 27.38 12.95
C ALA A 75 -1.03 26.38 12.05
N TRP A 76 -1.19 25.07 12.29
CA TRP A 76 -0.61 24.06 11.39
C TRP A 76 -1.28 24.05 10.01
N ASN A 77 -2.53 24.46 9.90
CA ASN A 77 -3.30 24.49 8.64
C ASN A 77 -3.28 25.87 7.95
N SER A 78 -2.34 26.76 8.29
CA SER A 78 -2.31 28.14 7.79
C SER A 78 -1.25 28.42 6.73
N TYR A 79 -0.70 27.40 6.07
CA TYR A 79 0.29 27.65 5.02
C TYR A 79 -0.32 28.43 3.86
N ASN A 80 0.43 29.40 3.35
CA ASN A 80 0.01 30.22 2.20
C ASN A 80 1.25 30.54 1.36
N SER A 81 1.34 29.93 0.18
CA SER A 81 2.45 30.11 -0.75
C SER A 81 2.60 31.53 -1.28
N SER A 82 1.51 32.33 -1.28
CA SER A 82 1.55 33.75 -1.67
C SER A 82 2.04 34.66 -0.55
N ASN A 83 2.16 34.17 0.68
CA ASN A 83 2.68 34.94 1.82
C ASN A 83 4.13 34.52 2.11
N PRO A 84 5.14 35.37 1.84
CA PRO A 84 6.55 35.03 2.06
C PRO A 84 6.91 34.85 3.54
N ASN A 85 6.05 35.29 4.47
CA ASN A 85 6.23 35.07 5.91
C ASN A 85 5.60 33.76 6.39
N SER A 86 4.92 33.00 5.51
CA SER A 86 4.40 31.69 5.86
C SER A 86 5.56 30.73 6.14
N ASN A 87 5.51 30.01 7.25
CA ASN A 87 6.63 29.17 7.70
C ASN A 87 6.38 27.69 7.36
N PRO A 88 6.93 27.18 6.24
CA PRO A 88 6.70 25.79 5.82
C PRO A 88 7.19 24.74 6.82
N ARG A 89 8.10 25.11 7.75
CA ARG A 89 8.59 24.19 8.80
C ARG A 89 7.59 23.95 9.93
N ARG A 90 6.58 24.82 10.06
CA ARG A 90 5.61 24.82 11.18
C ARG A 90 4.16 24.83 10.69
N THR A 91 3.94 24.59 9.40
CA THR A 91 2.63 24.53 8.76
C THR A 91 2.61 23.41 7.72
N PHE A 92 1.43 22.89 7.38
CA PHE A 92 1.28 21.88 6.35
C PHE A 92 1.36 22.48 4.95
N VAL A 93 2.27 21.97 4.12
CA VAL A 93 2.51 22.45 2.75
C VAL A 93 1.87 21.55 1.71
N SER A 94 1.96 20.23 1.89
CA SER A 94 1.32 19.21 1.08
C SER A 94 1.18 17.95 1.93
N ILE A 95 -0.02 17.64 2.43
CA ILE A 95 -0.24 16.41 3.22
C ILE A 95 -0.50 15.27 2.24
N ASP A 96 0.48 14.38 2.09
CA ASP A 96 0.46 13.30 1.10
C ASP A 96 -0.05 11.99 1.73
N GLY A 97 0.32 11.73 2.99
CA GLY A 97 -0.05 10.51 3.71
C GLY A 97 -0.36 10.79 5.17
N ALA A 98 -1.22 9.96 5.77
CA ALA A 98 -1.49 10.06 7.20
C ALA A 98 -1.98 8.74 7.79
N ARG A 99 -1.60 8.46 9.05
CA ARG A 99 -2.05 7.27 9.77
C ARG A 99 -1.92 7.40 11.27
N ILE A 100 -2.64 6.54 12.00
CA ILE A 100 -2.35 6.30 13.41
C ILE A 100 -1.11 5.40 13.52
N GLY A 101 -0.15 5.82 14.34
CA GLY A 101 1.08 5.09 14.63
C GLY A 101 0.89 4.07 15.76
N PRO A 102 1.86 3.15 15.96
CA PRO A 102 1.82 2.18 17.06
C PRO A 102 1.87 2.84 18.44
N ASP A 103 2.33 4.09 18.52
CA ASP A 103 2.35 4.93 19.72
C ASP A 103 1.04 5.70 19.96
N GLY A 104 0.02 5.49 19.13
CA GLY A 104 -1.28 6.16 19.23
C GLY A 104 -1.29 7.61 18.74
N ARG A 105 -0.17 8.14 18.23
CA ARG A 105 -0.13 9.45 17.59
C ARG A 105 -0.80 9.41 16.22
N TYR A 106 -1.35 10.55 15.81
CA TYR A 106 -1.68 10.78 14.41
C TYR A 106 -0.45 11.32 13.68
N TRP A 107 0.09 10.51 12.79
CA TRP A 107 1.25 10.84 11.98
C TRP A 107 0.81 11.36 10.61
N LEU A 108 1.35 12.51 10.20
CA LEU A 108 1.14 13.09 8.88
C LEU A 108 2.47 13.18 8.15
N VAL A 109 2.49 12.69 6.92
CA VAL A 109 3.54 12.91 5.94
C VAL A 109 3.20 14.18 5.19
N ASP A 110 4.03 15.20 5.36
CA ASP A 110 4.01 16.38 4.52
C ASP A 110 5.09 16.21 3.44
N GLY A 111 4.68 15.94 2.21
CA GLY A 111 5.58 15.74 1.07
C GLY A 111 6.34 17.01 0.71
N GLY A 112 5.83 18.18 1.12
CA GLY A 112 6.40 19.48 0.84
C GLY A 112 6.11 19.98 -0.58
N SER A 113 6.92 20.92 -1.05
CA SER A 113 6.80 21.49 -2.39
C SER A 113 8.17 21.85 -2.96
N GLN A 114 8.36 21.63 -4.26
CA GLN A 114 9.63 21.89 -4.94
C GLN A 114 10.04 23.36 -4.77
N GLY A 115 11.28 23.59 -4.34
CA GLY A 115 11.80 24.94 -4.09
C GLY A 115 11.40 25.57 -2.76
N VAL A 116 10.59 24.89 -1.93
CA VAL A 116 10.18 25.37 -0.61
C VAL A 116 10.97 24.63 0.48
N ASN A 117 12.05 25.25 0.98
CA ASN A 117 12.93 24.63 1.98
C ASN A 117 12.23 24.45 3.35
N GLY A 118 12.35 23.26 3.93
CA GLY A 118 11.76 22.90 5.22
C GLY A 118 10.30 22.48 5.11
N SER A 119 9.83 22.21 3.88
CA SER A 119 8.44 21.83 3.63
C SER A 119 8.21 20.34 3.81
N SER A 120 9.21 19.49 3.52
CA SER A 120 9.06 18.04 3.63
C SER A 120 9.34 17.56 5.06
N LYS A 121 8.34 16.91 5.70
CA LYS A 121 8.39 16.57 7.12
C LYS A 121 7.43 15.45 7.51
N LEU A 122 7.84 14.64 8.49
CA LEU A 122 6.96 13.72 9.21
C LEU A 122 6.54 14.36 10.54
N VAL A 123 5.23 14.55 10.72
CA VAL A 123 4.63 15.28 11.83
C VAL A 123 3.83 14.32 12.70
N GLY A 124 4.17 14.22 13.99
CA GLY A 124 3.43 13.41 14.96
C GLY A 124 2.61 14.30 15.89
N VAL A 125 1.29 14.08 15.87
CA VAL A 125 0.33 14.76 16.74
C VAL A 125 -0.07 13.82 17.88
N ASN A 126 0.13 14.28 19.12
CA ASN A 126 -0.37 13.61 20.30
C ASN A 126 -1.87 13.82 20.43
N LEU A 127 -2.65 12.73 20.35
CA LEU A 127 -4.11 12.78 20.39
C LEU A 127 -4.68 13.12 21.77
N THR A 128 -3.91 13.01 22.85
CA THR A 128 -4.36 13.42 24.18
C THR A 128 -4.29 14.94 24.34
N THR A 129 -3.27 15.57 23.77
CA THR A 129 -3.04 17.02 23.92
C THR A 129 -3.45 17.82 22.68
N ASP A 130 -3.88 17.16 21.60
CA ASP A 130 -4.14 17.75 20.28
C ASP A 130 -2.96 18.65 19.79
N ALA A 131 -1.72 18.24 20.08
CA ALA A 131 -0.52 19.04 19.83
C ALA A 131 0.56 18.25 19.10
N VAL A 132 1.30 18.92 18.22
CA VAL A 132 2.51 18.35 17.60
C VAL A 132 3.61 18.28 18.64
N ASP A 133 4.03 17.06 18.99
CA ASP A 133 5.11 16.79 19.94
C ASP A 133 6.27 15.99 19.30
N LYS A 134 6.10 15.57 18.04
CA LYS A 134 7.15 14.96 17.22
C LYS A 134 7.21 15.58 15.84
N LEU A 135 8.43 15.84 15.37
CA LEU A 135 8.67 16.46 14.08
C LEU A 135 10.04 16.04 13.52
N TYR A 136 10.03 15.46 12.33
CA TYR A 136 11.24 15.09 11.59
C TYR A 136 11.25 15.78 10.24
N TYR A 137 12.31 16.55 9.94
CA TYR A 137 12.47 17.19 8.65
C TYR A 137 13.13 16.22 7.66
N LEU A 138 12.59 16.14 6.45
CA LEU A 138 12.97 15.13 5.47
C LEU A 138 13.70 15.74 4.26
N ASP A 139 13.76 17.07 4.14
CA ASP A 139 14.36 17.76 2.99
C ASP A 139 15.79 17.31 2.66
N SER A 140 16.58 16.94 3.68
CA SER A 140 17.99 16.54 3.50
C SER A 140 18.19 15.05 3.22
N ILE A 141 17.12 14.25 3.23
CA ILE A 141 17.21 12.80 3.06
C ILE A 141 16.50 12.29 1.80
N ILE A 142 15.72 13.14 1.14
CA ILE A 142 15.03 12.86 -0.13
C ILE A 142 15.76 13.50 -1.31
N ALA A 143 15.52 13.01 -2.53
CA ALA A 143 16.04 13.64 -3.74
C ALA A 143 15.34 15.00 -3.99
N SER A 144 16.06 15.95 -4.58
CA SER A 144 15.54 17.32 -4.80
C SER A 144 14.32 17.42 -5.74
N SER A 145 14.05 16.37 -6.51
CA SER A 145 12.92 16.25 -7.43
C SER A 145 11.83 15.31 -6.93
N SER A 146 11.84 14.97 -5.64
CA SER A 146 10.97 13.95 -5.06
C SER A 146 10.21 14.44 -3.84
N SER A 147 9.19 13.69 -3.44
CA SER A 147 8.41 13.89 -2.22
C SER A 147 8.15 12.56 -1.54
N ILE A 148 7.97 12.58 -0.22
CA ILE A 148 7.48 11.41 0.52
C ILE A 148 5.97 11.35 0.43
N ASP A 149 5.45 10.17 0.16
CA ASP A 149 4.03 9.93 -0.04
C ASP A 149 3.37 9.32 1.21
N ASP A 150 3.89 8.21 1.72
CA ASP A 150 3.28 7.47 2.85
C ASP A 150 4.33 7.00 3.86
N VAL A 151 3.87 6.61 5.06
CA VAL A 151 4.68 6.11 6.17
C VAL A 151 4.13 4.81 6.75
N ARG A 152 5.01 3.87 7.07
CA ARG A 152 4.72 2.67 7.89
C ARG A 152 5.65 2.66 9.08
N PHE A 153 5.26 1.99 10.15
CA PHE A 153 6.10 1.86 11.35
C PHE A 153 6.28 0.38 11.67
N ASN A 154 7.43 0.03 12.25
CA ASN A 154 7.58 -1.27 12.87
C ASN A 154 6.71 -1.36 14.15
N ALA A 155 6.55 -2.57 14.70
CA ALA A 155 5.69 -2.78 15.86
C ALA A 155 6.15 -2.00 17.12
N ALA A 156 7.45 -1.77 17.27
CA ALA A 156 8.02 -1.00 18.39
C ALA A 156 7.85 0.52 18.23
N GLY A 157 7.56 1.01 17.01
CA GLY A 157 7.45 2.43 16.70
C GLY A 157 8.76 3.21 16.70
N ASP A 158 9.90 2.53 16.79
CA ASP A 158 11.24 3.14 16.77
C ASP A 158 11.85 3.22 15.36
N VAL A 159 11.19 2.63 14.36
CA VAL A 159 11.55 2.73 12.93
C VAL A 159 10.33 3.10 12.10
N ALA A 160 10.52 4.04 11.17
CA ALA A 160 9.54 4.39 10.13
C ALA A 160 10.06 4.08 8.73
N TYR A 161 9.20 3.56 7.87
CA TYR A 161 9.44 3.29 6.46
C TYR A 161 8.62 4.27 5.62
N LEU A 162 9.27 5.03 4.76
CA LEU A 162 8.67 6.15 4.04
C LEU A 162 8.78 5.89 2.53
N SER A 163 7.66 5.91 1.80
CA SER A 163 7.68 5.77 0.34
C SER A 163 8.04 7.09 -0.31
N ASP A 164 8.99 7.05 -1.25
CA ASP A 164 9.45 8.20 -2.02
C ASP A 164 8.93 8.09 -3.46
N THR A 165 8.39 9.19 -3.99
CA THR A 165 7.90 9.26 -5.38
C THR A 165 8.98 9.01 -6.43
N ALA A 166 10.27 9.06 -6.06
CA ALA A 166 11.38 8.63 -6.90
C ALA A 166 11.52 7.10 -7.00
N GLY A 167 10.61 6.33 -6.39
CA GLY A 167 10.65 4.87 -6.38
C GLY A 167 11.59 4.30 -5.32
N ALA A 168 11.92 5.09 -4.30
CA ALA A 168 12.76 4.65 -3.18
C ALA A 168 11.93 4.38 -1.92
N LEU A 169 12.52 3.66 -0.98
CA LEU A 169 12.01 3.53 0.38
C LEU A 169 13.06 4.09 1.34
N LEU A 170 12.67 5.07 2.15
CA LEU A 170 13.52 5.61 3.20
C LEU A 170 13.21 4.94 4.52
N VAL A 171 14.25 4.68 5.32
CA VAL A 171 14.11 4.11 6.64
C VAL A 171 14.60 5.12 7.67
N LEU A 172 13.69 5.59 8.51
CA LEU A 172 13.96 6.63 9.51
C LEU A 172 14.03 6.00 10.90
N ASN A 173 15.13 6.25 11.59
CA ASN A 173 15.22 5.95 13.01
C ASN A 173 14.41 7.00 13.81
N MET A 174 13.32 6.59 14.45
CA MET A 174 12.41 7.48 15.18
C MET A 174 12.97 7.95 16.53
N THR A 175 14.08 7.38 16.99
CA THR A 175 14.78 7.86 18.20
C THR A 175 15.71 9.02 17.87
N THR A 176 16.46 8.91 16.78
CA THR A 176 17.50 9.89 16.40
C THR A 176 17.03 10.88 15.34
N GLY A 177 15.94 10.59 14.62
CA GLY A 177 15.46 11.37 13.49
C GLY A 177 16.38 11.32 12.27
N LYS A 178 17.31 10.37 12.21
CA LYS A 178 18.26 10.21 11.10
C LYS A 178 17.81 9.08 10.18
N ASN A 179 18.07 9.28 8.89
CA ASN A 179 17.97 8.19 7.91
C ASN A 179 18.95 7.08 8.31
N ILE A 180 18.46 5.85 8.33
CA ILE A 180 19.26 4.65 8.48
C ILE A 180 19.73 4.27 7.08
N LEU A 181 20.91 4.77 6.70
CA LEU A 181 21.63 4.28 5.53
C LEU A 181 22.34 2.99 5.94
N ASP A 182 21.64 1.87 5.93
CA ASP A 182 22.26 0.56 6.15
C ASP A 182 21.78 -0.48 5.14
N ASN A 183 22.72 -1.34 4.73
CA ASN A 183 22.50 -2.52 3.89
C ASN A 183 21.39 -3.45 4.43
N ASP A 184 21.01 -3.30 5.71
CA ASP A 184 19.96 -4.05 6.39
C ASP A 184 18.55 -3.81 5.82
N TYR A 185 18.34 -2.69 5.10
CA TYR A 185 17.06 -2.35 4.48
C TYR A 185 17.09 -2.30 2.95
N LEU A 186 18.25 -2.55 2.34
CA LEU A 186 18.43 -2.78 0.90
C LEU A 186 17.56 -3.96 0.42
N LEU A 187 17.37 -4.91 1.33
CA LEU A 187 16.42 -6.02 1.22
C LEU A 187 14.98 -5.53 0.98
N VAL A 188 14.51 -4.39 1.50
CA VAL A 188 13.12 -3.99 1.26
C VAL A 188 12.88 -3.54 -0.18
N GLY A 189 13.85 -2.90 -0.84
CA GLY A 189 13.76 -2.57 -2.26
C GLY A 189 13.76 -3.82 -3.15
N ASP A 190 14.67 -4.76 -2.86
CA ASP A 190 14.75 -6.06 -3.53
C ASP A 190 13.47 -6.90 -3.30
N ILE A 191 13.08 -7.09 -2.04
CA ILE A 191 11.94 -7.91 -1.64
C ILE A 191 10.63 -7.28 -2.12
N PHE A 192 10.46 -5.96 -2.08
CA PHE A 192 9.26 -5.30 -2.58
C PHE A 192 9.15 -5.39 -4.09
N ALA A 193 10.23 -5.10 -4.83
CA ALA A 193 10.23 -5.23 -6.29
C ALA A 193 9.98 -6.70 -6.71
N THR A 194 10.54 -7.66 -5.97
CA THR A 194 10.31 -9.09 -6.19
C THR A 194 8.86 -9.49 -5.91
N ALA A 195 8.28 -9.02 -4.80
CA ALA A 195 6.88 -9.26 -4.48
C ALA A 195 5.94 -8.65 -5.53
N TRP A 196 6.22 -7.43 -5.99
CA TRP A 196 5.47 -6.76 -7.05
C TRP A 196 5.60 -7.48 -8.39
N ALA A 197 6.80 -7.95 -8.75
CA ALA A 197 7.01 -8.75 -9.95
C ALA A 197 6.20 -10.06 -9.92
N GLY A 198 6.04 -10.70 -8.75
CA GLY A 198 5.15 -11.85 -8.60
C GLY A 198 3.70 -11.54 -8.95
N LEU A 199 3.20 -10.38 -8.53
CA LEU A 199 1.86 -9.90 -8.88
C LEU A 199 1.76 -9.62 -10.39
N ASP A 200 2.71 -8.89 -10.97
CA ASP A 200 2.77 -8.61 -12.41
C ASP A 200 2.80 -9.90 -13.24
N PHE A 201 3.62 -10.88 -12.84
CA PHE A 201 3.76 -12.15 -13.52
C PHE A 201 2.47 -12.98 -13.48
N SER A 202 1.70 -12.86 -12.41
CA SER A 202 0.37 -13.47 -12.33
C SER A 202 -0.67 -12.79 -13.23
N GLY A 203 -0.38 -11.61 -13.78
CA GLY A 203 -1.34 -10.76 -14.50
C GLY A 203 -2.37 -10.13 -13.57
N PHE A 204 -1.95 -9.76 -12.35
CA PHE A 204 -2.81 -9.18 -11.34
C PHE A 204 -3.44 -7.86 -11.81
N GLU A 205 -4.74 -7.74 -11.58
CA GLU A 205 -5.50 -6.48 -11.72
C GLU A 205 -6.18 -6.12 -10.40
N THR A 206 -6.42 -4.82 -10.18
CA THR A 206 -7.13 -4.35 -8.99
C THR A 206 -8.49 -5.01 -8.86
N GLY A 207 -8.72 -5.70 -7.73
CA GLY A 207 -9.95 -6.43 -7.45
C GLY A 207 -9.82 -7.96 -7.53
N ASP A 208 -8.70 -8.46 -8.05
CA ASP A 208 -8.41 -9.89 -8.09
C ASP A 208 -8.18 -10.48 -6.69
N SER A 209 -8.66 -11.71 -6.48
CA SER A 209 -8.28 -12.54 -5.33
C SER A 209 -6.92 -13.20 -5.59
N VAL A 210 -6.02 -13.15 -4.60
CA VAL A 210 -4.63 -13.62 -4.72
C VAL A 210 -4.32 -14.63 -3.62
N ALA A 211 -3.79 -15.79 -3.99
CA ALA A 211 -3.14 -16.71 -3.05
C ALA A 211 -1.62 -16.54 -3.08
N VAL A 212 -1.00 -16.31 -1.91
CA VAL A 212 0.45 -16.22 -1.77
C VAL A 212 0.96 -17.49 -1.09
N PHE A 213 1.85 -18.20 -1.77
CA PHE A 213 2.52 -19.40 -1.25
C PHE A 213 3.90 -19.00 -0.72
N GLY A 214 4.10 -19.17 0.59
CA GLY A 214 5.33 -18.77 1.29
C GLY A 214 5.14 -17.51 2.12
N SER A 215 5.55 -17.56 3.38
CA SER A 215 5.54 -16.44 4.34
C SER A 215 6.94 -15.84 4.55
N SER A 216 7.83 -16.03 3.58
CA SER A 216 9.10 -15.32 3.50
C SER A 216 8.82 -13.80 3.41
N PRO A 217 9.82 -12.94 3.62
CA PRO A 217 9.64 -11.50 3.47
C PRO A 217 8.97 -11.08 2.14
N VAL A 218 9.26 -11.81 1.06
CA VAL A 218 8.64 -11.59 -0.27
C VAL A 218 7.15 -11.91 -0.24
N GLY A 219 6.76 -13.05 0.33
CA GLY A 219 5.36 -13.42 0.44
C GLY A 219 4.55 -12.53 1.37
N LEU A 220 5.15 -12.03 2.44
CA LEU A 220 4.52 -11.05 3.33
C LEU A 220 4.32 -9.70 2.64
N LEU A 221 5.28 -9.23 1.83
CA LEU A 221 5.11 -8.00 1.04
C LEU A 221 4.09 -8.17 -0.10
N ALA A 222 4.06 -9.33 -0.76
CA ALA A 222 3.04 -9.64 -1.77
C ALA A 222 1.62 -9.63 -1.16
N ALA A 223 1.47 -10.15 0.06
CA ALA A 223 0.23 -10.09 0.82
C ALA A 223 -0.14 -8.67 1.29
N LEU A 224 0.85 -7.79 1.51
CA LEU A 224 0.66 -6.38 1.90
C LEU A 224 0.33 -5.45 0.73
N CYS A 225 0.71 -5.81 -0.50
CA CYS A 225 0.24 -5.17 -1.73
C CYS A 225 -1.26 -5.44 -1.99
N HIS A 226 -1.89 -6.26 -1.16
CA HIS A 226 -3.33 -6.55 -1.12
C HIS A 226 -3.87 -6.33 0.32
N THR A 227 -5.18 -6.33 0.52
CA THR A 227 -5.75 -6.28 1.89
C THR A 227 -5.51 -7.64 2.57
N PRO A 228 -4.74 -7.74 3.67
CA PRO A 228 -4.45 -9.04 4.28
C PRO A 228 -5.73 -9.66 4.84
N ARG A 229 -6.09 -10.86 4.38
CA ARG A 229 -7.13 -11.71 5.01
C ARG A 229 -6.42 -12.97 5.53
N GLY A 230 -6.70 -13.31 6.78
CA GLY A 230 -5.92 -14.29 7.56
C GLY A 230 -5.84 -15.70 6.95
N ILE A 231 -4.86 -16.47 7.42
CA ILE A 231 -4.54 -17.83 6.97
C ILE A 231 -5.66 -18.80 7.37
N ARG A 232 -6.46 -19.21 6.38
CA ARG A 232 -7.40 -20.35 6.40
C ARG A 232 -7.39 -20.99 5.00
N SER A 233 -7.99 -22.17 4.84
CA SER A 233 -8.07 -22.84 3.53
C SER A 233 -8.62 -21.88 2.48
N ILE A 234 -7.83 -21.63 1.42
CA ILE A 234 -8.17 -20.68 0.35
C ILE A 234 -9.54 -21.02 -0.26
N LEU A 235 -9.84 -22.31 -0.43
CA LEU A 235 -11.09 -22.79 -1.01
C LEU A 235 -12.30 -22.61 -0.10
N ASP A 236 -12.11 -22.44 1.22
CA ASP A 236 -13.23 -22.18 2.13
C ASP A 236 -13.74 -20.74 1.96
N TYR A 237 -12.86 -19.81 1.54
CA TYR A 237 -13.20 -18.41 1.26
C TYR A 237 -13.51 -18.16 -0.22
N GLU A 238 -12.76 -18.81 -1.09
CA GLU A 238 -12.86 -18.70 -2.55
C GLU A 238 -13.12 -20.10 -3.13
N PRO A 239 -14.36 -20.62 -3.01
CA PRO A 239 -14.70 -21.99 -3.44
C PRO A 239 -14.55 -22.24 -4.93
N LYS A 240 -14.41 -21.17 -5.73
CA LYS A 240 -14.11 -21.23 -7.17
C LYS A 240 -12.61 -21.11 -7.49
N GLY A 241 -11.77 -21.02 -6.45
CA GLY A 241 -10.35 -20.70 -6.57
C GLY A 241 -10.07 -19.20 -6.65
N VAL A 242 -8.80 -18.84 -6.52
CA VAL A 242 -8.31 -17.46 -6.62
C VAL A 242 -8.00 -17.08 -8.06
N LYS A 243 -8.13 -15.80 -8.40
CA LYS A 243 -7.81 -15.33 -9.75
C LYS A 243 -6.30 -15.36 -10.02
N ARG A 244 -5.48 -15.12 -8.98
CA ARG A 244 -4.02 -15.12 -9.05
C ARG A 244 -3.41 -16.00 -7.98
N SER A 245 -2.27 -16.59 -8.29
CA SER A 245 -1.41 -17.16 -7.25
C SER A 245 0.06 -16.81 -7.49
N ILE A 246 0.82 -16.68 -6.40
CA ILE A 246 2.23 -16.32 -6.42
C ILE A 246 3.04 -17.30 -5.57
N ASP A 247 4.14 -17.82 -6.13
CA ASP A 247 5.13 -18.62 -5.40
C ASP A 247 6.28 -17.76 -4.90
N CYS A 248 6.44 -17.71 -3.58
CA CYS A 248 7.51 -17.00 -2.85
C CYS A 248 8.40 -17.97 -2.05
N ILE A 249 8.34 -19.27 -2.36
CA ILE A 249 9.12 -20.34 -1.74
C ILE A 249 10.21 -20.79 -2.71
N GLY A 250 9.83 -21.23 -3.91
CA GLY A 250 10.74 -21.89 -4.84
C GLY A 250 10.93 -23.39 -4.53
N TYR A 251 12.02 -23.94 -5.05
CA TYR A 251 12.29 -25.38 -5.00
C TYR A 251 12.52 -25.95 -3.60
N GLU A 252 12.84 -25.12 -2.60
CA GLU A 252 13.10 -25.54 -1.22
C GLU A 252 11.85 -26.02 -0.46
N ALA A 253 10.71 -26.08 -1.13
CA ALA A 253 9.45 -26.53 -0.55
C ALA A 253 9.56 -27.93 0.05
N VAL A 254 8.93 -28.10 1.22
CA VAL A 254 8.80 -29.38 1.91
C VAL A 254 7.34 -29.74 2.08
N ASN A 255 7.05 -31.04 2.07
CA ASN A 255 5.73 -31.57 2.35
C ASN A 255 5.43 -31.66 3.85
N ALA A 256 4.27 -32.20 4.19
CA ALA A 256 3.81 -32.32 5.58
C ALA A 256 4.74 -33.17 6.47
N ASP A 257 5.54 -34.07 5.88
CA ASP A 257 6.53 -34.88 6.58
C ASP A 257 7.91 -34.19 6.68
N LEU A 258 7.98 -32.91 6.31
CA LEU A 258 9.21 -32.10 6.24
C LEU A 258 10.25 -32.65 5.25
N LYS A 259 9.78 -33.40 4.25
CA LYS A 259 10.63 -33.89 3.15
C LYS A 259 10.53 -32.97 1.97
N HIS A 260 11.66 -32.75 1.31
CA HIS A 260 11.74 -31.92 0.12
C HIS A 260 10.86 -32.46 -1.01
N GLU A 261 10.01 -31.60 -1.55
CA GLU A 261 9.07 -31.93 -2.62
C GLU A 261 8.95 -30.72 -3.57
N GLN A 262 9.81 -30.67 -4.58
CA GLN A 262 10.03 -29.46 -5.40
C GLN A 262 8.79 -28.96 -6.14
N ASN A 263 7.83 -29.83 -6.46
CA ASN A 263 6.64 -29.48 -7.22
C ASN A 263 5.40 -29.19 -6.35
N ILE A 264 5.47 -29.35 -5.02
CA ILE A 264 4.29 -29.25 -4.16
C ILE A 264 3.59 -27.89 -4.25
N VAL A 265 4.37 -26.81 -4.36
CA VAL A 265 3.84 -25.44 -4.44
C VAL A 265 3.15 -25.22 -5.78
N ILE A 266 3.81 -25.55 -6.90
CA ILE A 266 3.25 -25.39 -8.24
C ILE A 266 1.99 -26.24 -8.41
N ASN A 267 1.98 -27.48 -7.90
CA ASN A 267 0.80 -28.33 -7.90
C ASN A 267 -0.36 -27.67 -7.13
N SER A 268 -0.06 -27.12 -5.95
CA SER A 268 -1.05 -26.43 -5.13
C SER A 268 -1.58 -25.17 -5.81
N MET A 269 -0.72 -24.40 -6.49
CA MET A 269 -1.10 -23.20 -7.25
C MET A 269 -2.03 -23.55 -8.41
N VAL A 270 -1.70 -24.58 -9.20
CA VAL A 270 -2.59 -25.05 -10.27
C VAL A 270 -3.93 -25.51 -9.69
N SER A 271 -3.94 -26.17 -8.52
CA SER A 271 -5.15 -26.61 -7.84
C SER A 271 -6.05 -25.45 -7.39
N VAL A 272 -5.49 -24.42 -6.76
CA VAL A 272 -6.27 -23.31 -6.17
C VAL A 272 -6.56 -22.16 -7.14
N THR A 273 -5.84 -22.06 -8.26
CA THR A 273 -6.09 -21.00 -9.25
C THR A 273 -7.35 -21.32 -10.04
N ALA A 274 -8.24 -20.32 -10.13
CA ALA A 274 -9.50 -20.39 -10.85
C ALA A 274 -9.29 -20.43 -12.37
N GLN A 275 -10.34 -20.81 -13.10
CA GLN A 275 -10.32 -20.85 -14.57
C GLN A 275 -9.94 -19.48 -15.17
N GLY A 276 -9.03 -19.48 -16.14
CA GLY A 276 -8.46 -18.29 -16.77
C GLY A 276 -7.62 -17.43 -15.83
N GLY A 277 -7.17 -17.97 -14.69
CA GLY A 277 -6.31 -17.29 -13.74
C GLY A 277 -4.84 -17.34 -14.13
N GLY A 278 -4.00 -16.63 -13.37
CA GLY A 278 -2.57 -16.53 -13.65
C GLY A 278 -1.67 -16.84 -12.46
N ILE A 279 -0.49 -17.37 -12.77
CA ILE A 279 0.52 -17.87 -11.83
C ILE A 279 1.81 -17.07 -11.99
N GLY A 280 2.25 -16.41 -10.92
CA GLY A 280 3.56 -15.74 -10.84
C GLY A 280 4.57 -16.59 -10.08
N LEU A 281 5.67 -16.98 -10.72
CA LEU A 281 6.76 -17.73 -10.08
C LEU A 281 7.96 -16.80 -9.85
N ILE A 282 8.18 -16.42 -8.59
CA ILE A 282 9.35 -15.63 -8.16
C ILE A 282 10.23 -16.40 -7.18
N GLY A 283 9.74 -17.52 -6.63
CA GLY A 283 10.55 -18.53 -5.97
C GLY A 283 11.73 -18.95 -6.84
N TRP A 284 12.86 -19.28 -6.21
CA TRP A 284 14.03 -19.73 -6.96
C TRP A 284 13.73 -21.08 -7.60
N PHE A 285 14.14 -21.30 -8.85
CA PHE A 285 13.97 -22.60 -9.56
C PHE A 285 15.21 -23.01 -10.36
N THR A 286 16.33 -22.30 -10.21
CA THR A 286 17.58 -22.71 -10.88
C THR A 286 18.23 -23.85 -10.09
N ALA A 287 18.86 -24.81 -10.75
CA ALA A 287 19.59 -25.90 -10.12
C ALA A 287 21.12 -25.63 -10.14
N PRO A 288 21.63 -24.75 -9.25
CA PRO A 288 23.04 -24.43 -9.22
C PRO A 288 23.86 -25.61 -8.71
N GLY A 289 25.15 -25.63 -9.07
CA GLY A 289 26.10 -26.51 -8.37
C GLY A 289 26.18 -26.18 -6.88
N SER A 290 26.70 -27.13 -6.10
CA SER A 290 26.98 -26.88 -4.69
C SER A 290 28.12 -25.87 -4.52
N SER A 291 27.90 -24.84 -3.71
CA SER A 291 28.85 -23.77 -3.42
C SER A 291 28.82 -23.40 -1.92
N SER A 292 29.68 -22.46 -1.48
CA SER A 292 29.59 -21.93 -0.12
C SER A 292 28.26 -21.21 0.16
N GLY A 293 27.65 -20.58 -0.85
CA GLY A 293 26.35 -19.91 -0.76
C GLY A 293 25.16 -20.84 -1.00
N THR A 294 25.38 -21.99 -1.65
CA THR A 294 24.36 -23.01 -1.94
C THR A 294 24.89 -24.41 -1.61
N PRO A 295 25.12 -24.77 -0.32
CA PRO A 295 25.79 -26.03 0.03
C PRO A 295 25.05 -27.30 -0.42
N ARG A 296 23.77 -27.17 -0.76
CA ARG A 296 22.90 -28.23 -1.26
C ARG A 296 22.41 -27.99 -2.69
N GLY A 297 23.02 -27.08 -3.46
CA GLY A 297 22.58 -26.77 -4.82
C GLY A 297 22.47 -28.03 -5.70
N SER A 298 23.43 -28.96 -5.58
CA SER A 298 23.43 -30.20 -6.36
C SER A 298 22.33 -31.21 -6.00
N THR A 299 21.55 -30.98 -4.92
CA THR A 299 20.40 -31.84 -4.58
C THR A 299 19.14 -31.42 -5.33
N MET A 300 19.20 -30.33 -6.09
CA MET A 300 18.09 -29.86 -6.89
C MET A 300 18.01 -30.55 -8.24
N SER A 301 16.81 -31.02 -8.59
CA SER A 301 16.52 -31.38 -9.97
C SER A 301 16.30 -30.12 -10.82
N PRO A 302 16.84 -30.05 -12.06
CA PRO A 302 16.47 -29.03 -13.04
C PRO A 302 15.10 -29.28 -13.67
N THR A 303 14.45 -30.41 -13.34
CA THR A 303 13.14 -30.80 -13.84
C THR A 303 12.21 -31.15 -12.70
N ILE A 304 10.94 -30.78 -12.84
CA ILE A 304 9.88 -31.12 -11.90
C ILE A 304 8.70 -31.71 -12.66
N GLU A 305 7.91 -32.53 -11.99
CA GLU A 305 6.63 -33.00 -12.53
C GLU A 305 5.59 -31.88 -12.45
N PHE A 306 4.81 -31.71 -13.52
CA PHE A 306 3.89 -30.58 -13.69
C PHE A 306 2.48 -31.06 -14.07
N PRO A 307 1.41 -30.56 -13.42
CA PRO A 307 0.04 -31.01 -13.64
C PRO A 307 -0.56 -30.39 -14.91
N ILE A 308 -0.04 -30.82 -16.07
CA ILE A 308 -0.33 -30.18 -17.36
C ILE A 308 -1.79 -30.25 -17.78
N SER A 309 -2.51 -31.34 -17.43
CA SER A 309 -3.93 -31.49 -17.76
C SER A 309 -4.79 -30.44 -17.05
N ASP A 310 -4.66 -30.33 -15.72
CA ASP A 310 -5.42 -29.33 -14.95
C ASP A 310 -5.06 -27.89 -15.35
N PHE A 311 -3.77 -27.64 -15.62
CA PHE A 311 -3.31 -26.34 -16.11
C PHE A 311 -3.97 -25.98 -17.45
N PHE A 312 -4.04 -26.95 -18.37
CA PHE A 312 -4.65 -26.79 -19.68
C PHE A 312 -6.18 -26.60 -19.57
N ASP A 313 -6.87 -27.46 -18.83
CA ASP A 313 -8.34 -27.42 -18.71
C ASP A 313 -8.84 -26.14 -18.06
N LYS A 314 -8.07 -25.61 -17.10
CA LYS A 314 -8.35 -24.31 -16.48
C LYS A 314 -7.94 -23.12 -17.35
N GLY A 315 -7.19 -23.32 -18.43
CA GLY A 315 -6.73 -22.24 -19.30
C GLY A 315 -5.86 -21.21 -18.56
N LEU A 316 -4.93 -21.69 -17.74
CA LEU A 316 -4.10 -20.83 -16.90
C LEU A 316 -2.96 -20.17 -17.68
N SER A 317 -2.51 -19.01 -17.20
CA SER A 317 -1.23 -18.41 -17.61
C SER A 317 -0.17 -18.57 -16.51
N MET A 318 1.10 -18.64 -16.89
CA MET A 318 2.22 -18.70 -15.95
C MET A 318 3.41 -17.92 -16.48
N ARG A 319 4.00 -17.08 -15.64
CA ARG A 319 5.23 -16.33 -15.94
C ARG A 319 6.24 -16.50 -14.81
N SER A 320 7.50 -16.64 -15.19
CA SER A 320 8.65 -16.80 -14.29
C SER A 320 9.85 -16.05 -14.85
N GLY A 321 10.86 -15.82 -14.01
CA GLY A 321 12.12 -15.22 -14.44
C GLY A 321 12.76 -14.39 -13.34
N ALA A 322 13.98 -13.91 -13.61
CA ALA A 322 14.58 -12.88 -12.79
C ALA A 322 13.73 -11.60 -12.85
N VAL A 323 13.68 -10.89 -11.74
CA VAL A 323 13.05 -9.57 -11.69
C VAL A 323 13.90 -8.62 -12.54
N ASP A 324 13.30 -8.03 -13.57
CA ASP A 324 13.95 -6.96 -14.30
C ASP A 324 14.13 -5.77 -13.37
N VAL A 325 15.39 -5.37 -13.16
CA VAL A 325 15.70 -4.11 -12.48
C VAL A 325 15.34 -2.99 -13.43
N LEU A 326 14.07 -2.62 -13.44
CA LEU A 326 13.60 -1.47 -14.20
C LEU A 326 14.24 -0.21 -13.59
N PRO A 327 14.71 0.75 -14.42
CA PRO A 327 15.18 2.04 -13.92
C PRO A 327 14.13 2.83 -13.12
N SER A 328 12.86 2.41 -13.22
CA SER A 328 11.70 2.91 -12.48
C SER A 328 10.56 1.87 -12.50
N ALA A 329 9.75 1.82 -11.44
CA ALA A 329 8.57 0.94 -11.41
C ALA A 329 7.51 1.39 -12.45
N PRO A 330 6.76 0.48 -13.09
CA PRO A 330 5.73 0.84 -14.06
C PRO A 330 4.55 1.51 -13.32
N GLY A 331 4.22 2.74 -13.70
CA GLY A 331 3.13 3.51 -13.10
C GLY A 331 3.31 5.04 -13.12
N ALA A 332 4.50 5.54 -13.48
CA ALA A 332 4.76 6.97 -13.65
C ALA A 332 4.45 7.47 -15.08
N GLY A 333 3.19 7.31 -15.50
CA GLY A 333 2.64 7.90 -16.74
C GLY A 333 1.67 9.02 -16.44
#